data_AF-A0A829PN02-F1
#
_entry.id   AF-A0A829PN02-F1
#
_cell.length_a   1.000
_cell.length_b   1.000
_cell.length_c   1.000
_cell.angle_alpha   90.00
_cell.angle_beta   90.00
_cell.angle_gamma   90.00
#
_symmetry.space_group_name_H-M   'P 1'
#
loop_
_entity.id
_entity.type
_entity.pdbx_description
1 polymer ?
#
loop_
_entity_poly.entity_id
_entity_poly.type
_entity_poly.pdbx_seq_one_letter_code
_entity_poly.pdbx_strand_id
1 'polypeptide(L)' 'MSRSNTRSRRSQWKATATELVNVTVGGQNHKVPRRLLKAARLGLIDLDRR' A
#
# COMPACT_ATOMS: atom_id res chain seq x y z
N MET A 1 21.92 -23.75 -14.63
CA MET A 1 21.54 -23.00 -13.41
C MET A 1 20.84 -23.97 -12.45
N SER A 2 21.30 -24.14 -11.21
CA SER A 2 20.71 -25.13 -10.30
C SER A 2 19.33 -24.70 -9.79
N ARG A 3 18.53 -25.68 -9.33
CA ARG A 3 17.23 -25.43 -8.70
C ARG A 3 17.37 -24.53 -7.47
N SER A 4 18.40 -24.76 -6.65
CA SER A 4 18.70 -23.96 -5.45
C SER A 4 19.00 -22.50 -5.79
N ASN A 5 19.85 -22.25 -6.81
CA ASN A 5 20.19 -20.88 -7.23
C ASN A 5 18.97 -20.13 -7.77
N THR A 6 18.10 -20.83 -8.50
CA THR A 6 16.87 -20.23 -9.05
C THR A 6 15.88 -19.85 -7.96
N ARG A 7 15.70 -20.70 -6.94
CA ARG A 7 14.82 -20.43 -5.79
C ARG A 7 15.33 -19.24 -4.97
N SER A 8 16.63 -19.21 -4.67
CA SER A 8 17.26 -18.13 -3.91
C SER A 8 17.12 -16.77 -4.59
N ARG A 9 17.38 -16.68 -5.91
CA ARG A 9 17.18 -15.43 -6.66
C ARG A 9 15.71 -14.99 -6.66
N ARG A 10 14.78 -15.92 -6.87
CA ARG A 10 13.34 -15.60 -6.94
C ARG A 10 12.80 -15.10 -5.60
N SER A 11 13.27 -15.62 -4.47
CA SER A 11 12.81 -15.19 -3.15
C SER A 11 13.23 -13.76 -2.79
N GLN A 12 14.22 -13.18 -3.47
CA GLN A 12 14.60 -11.78 -3.29
C GLN A 12 13.66 -10.81 -4.01
N TRP A 13 12.88 -11.27 -5.00
CA TRP A 13 11.87 -10.44 -5.64
C TRP A 13 10.60 -10.42 -4.78
N LYS A 14 10.56 -9.46 -3.86
CA LYS A 14 9.49 -9.24 -2.89
C LYS A 14 9.19 -7.74 -2.78
N ALA A 15 7.99 -7.39 -2.34
CA ALA A 15 7.60 -6.02 -2.07
C ALA A 15 7.41 -5.81 -0.56
N THR A 16 7.82 -4.65 -0.07
CA THR A 16 7.56 -4.24 1.31
C THR A 16 6.18 -3.60 1.40
N ALA A 17 5.35 -4.07 2.34
CA ALA A 17 4.05 -3.47 2.58
C ALA A 17 4.20 -2.03 3.10
N THR A 18 3.33 -1.13 2.63
CA THR A 18 3.33 0.26 3.10
C THR A 18 2.57 0.38 4.40
N GLU A 19 3.12 1.12 5.36
CA GLU A 19 2.41 1.44 6.60
C GLU A 19 1.21 2.37 6.33
N LEU A 20 0.09 2.04 6.96
CA LEU A 20 -1.17 2.75 6.77
C LEU A 20 -1.54 3.53 8.03
N VAL A 21 -2.13 4.70 7.82
CA VAL A 21 -2.65 5.59 8.86
C VAL A 21 -4.15 5.74 8.67
N ASN A 22 -4.88 5.83 9.79
CA ASN A 22 -6.32 6.07 9.77
C ASN A 22 -6.63 7.53 9.39
N VAL A 23 -7.64 7.72 8.55
CA VAL A 23 -8.18 9.02 8.16
C VAL A 23 -9.70 8.95 8.07
N THR A 24 -10.38 9.92 8.66
CA THR A 24 -11.84 10.05 8.53
C THR A 24 -12.17 10.87 7.29
N VAL A 25 -12.93 10.30 6.35
CA VAL A 25 -13.41 10.94 5.11
C VAL A 25 -14.89 10.58 4.95
N GLY A 26 -15.76 11.56 4.69
CA GLY A 26 -17.21 11.29 4.51
C GLY A 26 -17.89 10.62 5.71
N GLY A 27 -17.37 10.80 6.92
CA GLY A 27 -17.88 10.14 8.14
C GLY A 27 -17.44 8.69 8.34
N GLN A 28 -16.65 8.13 7.41
CA GLN A 28 -16.08 6.78 7.51
C GLN A 28 -14.57 6.82 7.74
N ASN A 29 -14.05 5.79 8.39
CA ASN A 29 -12.62 5.68 8.67
C ASN A 29 -11.94 4.79 7.62
N HIS A 30 -10.96 5.36 6.90
CA HIS A 30 -10.19 4.69 5.87
C HIS A 30 -8.72 4.56 6.28
N LYS A 31 -8.03 3.58 5.72
CA LYS A 31 -6.58 3.39 5.91
C LYS A 31 -5.84 3.82 4.66
N VAL A 32 -4.98 4.82 4.77
CA VAL A 32 -4.22 5.37 3.64
C VAL A 32 -2.71 5.42 3.95
N PRO A 33 -1.84 5.29 2.95
CA PRO A 33 -0.43 5.60 3.12
C PRO A 33 -0.24 7.02 3.63
N ARG A 34 0.67 7.22 4.59
CA ARG A 34 0.88 8.55 5.23
C ARG A 34 1.12 9.68 4.23
N ARG A 35 1.80 9.38 3.11
CA ARG A 35 2.07 10.35 2.03
C ARG A 35 0.79 10.90 1.38
N LEU A 36 -0.28 10.11 1.35
CA LEU A 36 -1.55 10.47 0.71
C LEU A 36 -2.56 11.07 1.68
N LEU A 37 -2.23 11.20 2.97
CA LEU A 37 -3.13 11.68 4.01
C LEU A 37 -3.79 13.02 3.65
N LYS A 38 -3.02 13.97 3.10
CA LYS A 38 -3.55 15.28 2.69
C LYS A 38 -4.52 15.15 1.52
N ALA A 39 -4.19 14.35 0.51
CA ALA A 39 -5.04 14.14 -0.65
C ALA A 39 -6.36 13.45 -0.29
N ALA A 40 -6.32 12.49 0.65
CA ALA A 40 -7.50 11.83 1.19
C ALA A 40 -8.46 12.83 1.86
N ARG A 41 -7.93 13.71 2.72
CA ARG A 41 -8.73 14.75 3.40
C ARG A 41 -9.35 15.76 2.44
N LEU A 42 -8.64 16.08 1.36
CA LEU A 42 -9.10 17.03 0.35
C LEU A 42 -10.02 16.40 -0.71
N GLY A 43 -10.30 15.09 -0.63
CA GLY A 43 -11.14 14.39 -1.62
C GLY A 43 -10.52 14.32 -3.01
N LEU A 44 -9.19 14.39 -3.12
CA LEU A 44 -8.47 14.38 -4.40
C LEU A 44 -8.15 12.97 -4.91
N ILE A 45 -8.47 11.95 -4.12
CA ILE A 45 -8.24 10.54 -4.44
C ILE A 45 -9.52 9.75 -4.18
N ASP A 46 -9.79 8.82 -5.07
CA ASP A 46 -10.86 7.83 -4.93
C ASP A 46 -10.40 6.71 -3.98
N LEU A 47 -11.13 6.54 -2.87
CA LEU A 47 -10.82 5.57 -1.81
C LEU A 47 -11.61 4.25 -1.96
N ASP A 48 -12.59 4.20 -2.87
CA ASP A 48 -13.54 3.08 -2.99
C ASP A 48 -13.32 2.23 -4.24
N ARG A 49 -12.25 2.51 -5.01
CA ARG A 49 -11.91 1.75 -6.22
C ARG A 49 -11.54 0.30 -5.87
N ARG A 50 -12.39 -0.63 -6.28
CA ARG A 50 -12.17 -2.08 -6.22
C ARG A 50 -11.44 -2.59 -7.45
#